data_AF-A0A0J5TF01-F1
#
_entry.id   AF-A0A0J5TF01-F1
#
_cell.length_a   1.000
_cell.length_b   1.000
_cell.length_c   1.000
_cell.angle_alpha   90.00
_cell.angle_beta   90.00
_cell.angle_gamma   90.00
#
_symmetry.space_group_name_H-M   'P 1'
#
loop_
_entity.id
_entity.type
_entity.pdbx_description
1 polymer ?
#
loop_
_entity_poly.entity_id
_entity_poly.type
_entity_poly.pdbx_seq_one_letter_code
_entity_poly.pdbx_strand_id
1 'polypeptide(L)'
;MEIKVEYSSVESQISNVKGSLQGLKAKSEGSIEGNVLDTADKLNELASKLDTILASYKSVLEKNLESTRQAVESMREADATIAGGMQRK
;
A
#
# COMPACT_ATOMS: atom_id res chain seq x y z
N MET A 1 24.66 5.56 -15.60
CA MET A 1 23.50 6.36 -15.16
C MET A 1 23.63 6.48 -13.67
N GLU A 2 23.77 7.70 -13.16
CA GLU A 2 23.66 7.98 -11.72
C GLU A 2 22.19 8.30 -11.47
N ILE A 3 21.50 7.45 -10.71
CA ILE A 3 20.11 7.66 -10.33
C ILE A 3 20.13 8.45 -9.02
N LYS A 4 19.79 9.73 -9.07
CA LYS A 4 19.73 10.57 -7.87
C LYS A 4 18.41 10.29 -7.14
N VAL A 5 18.48 9.69 -5.95
CA VAL A 5 17.31 9.38 -5.12
C VAL A 5 17.22 10.36 -3.96
N GLU A 6 16.08 11.03 -3.81
CA GLU A 6 15.75 11.80 -2.61
C GLU A 6 15.12 10.88 -1.55
N TYR A 7 15.98 10.17 -0.81
CA TYR A 7 15.58 9.15 0.16
C TYR A 7 14.50 9.60 1.17
N SER A 8 14.61 10.83 1.70
CA SER A 8 13.65 11.39 2.65
C SER A 8 12.27 11.64 2.04
N SER A 9 12.23 12.07 0.78
CA SER A 9 10.99 12.31 0.03
C SER A 9 10.26 10.98 -0.19
N VAL A 10 10.98 9.93 -0.58
CA VAL A 10 10.40 8.60 -0.81
C VAL A 10 9.81 8.00 0.48
N GLU A 11 10.56 8.05 1.59
CA GLU A 11 10.06 7.59 2.90
C GLU A 11 8.82 8.37 3.36
N SER A 12 8.80 9.69 3.16
CA SER A 12 7.64 10.52 3.47
C SER A 12 6.40 10.10 2.66
N GLN A 13 6.56 9.88 1.35
CA GLN A 13 5.46 9.43 0.50
C GLN A 13 4.96 8.03 0.87
N ILE A 14 5.87 7.09 1.18
CA ILE A 14 5.49 5.76 1.67
C ILE A 14 4.66 5.86 2.95
N SER A 15 5.09 6.70 3.89
CA SER A 15 4.39 6.92 5.16
C SER A 15 3.01 7.55 4.95
N ASN A 16 2.89 8.53 4.04
CA ASN A 16 1.61 9.16 3.69
C ASN A 16 0.62 8.13 3.12
N VAL A 17 1.05 7.30 2.16
CA VAL A 17 0.19 6.28 1.56
C VAL A 17 -0.23 5.24 2.61
N LYS A 18 0.68 4.83 3.48
CA LYS A 18 0.37 3.91 4.60
C LYS A 18 -0.67 4.50 5.55
N GLY A 19 -0.58 5.80 5.85
CA GLY A 19 -1.58 6.52 6.63
C GLY A 19 -2.96 6.54 5.95
N SER A 20 -3.01 6.83 4.65
CA SER A 20 -4.26 6.82 3.87
C SER A 20 -4.89 5.42 3.81
N LEU A 21 -4.09 4.36 3.68
CA LEU A 21 -4.54 2.97 3.70
C LEU A 21 -5.22 2.58 5.02
N GLN A 22 -4.68 3.04 6.16
CA GLN A 22 -5.26 2.81 7.47
C GLN A 22 -6.60 3.54 7.65
N GLY A 23 -6.73 4.73 7.06
CA GLY A 23 -7.97 5.51 7.06
C GLY A 23 -9.10 4.89 6.24
N LEU A 24 -8.78 4.03 5.28
CA LEU A 24 -9.74 3.33 4.44
C LEU A 24 -10.49 2.27 5.27
N LYS A 25 -11.65 2.57 5.85
CA LYS A 25 -12.48 1.56 6.53
C LYS A 25 -13.50 0.99 5.54
N ALA A 26 -13.26 -0.21 5.02
CA ALA A 26 -14.34 -1.05 4.47
C ALA A 26 -15.00 -1.76 5.65
N LYS A 27 -16.21 -1.34 5.97
CA LYS A 27 -17.17 -2.26 6.55
C LYS A 27 -18.51 -1.86 5.98
N SER A 28 -19.13 -2.77 5.23
CA SER A 28 -20.55 -2.65 4.91
C SER A 28 -21.35 -2.42 6.19
N GLU A 29 -22.35 -1.54 6.13
CA GLU A 29 -23.34 -1.36 7.20
C GLU A 29 -24.28 -2.58 7.26
N GLY A 30 -23.77 -3.70 7.78
CA GLY A 30 -24.54 -4.93 7.97
C GLY A 30 -25.11 -5.52 6.67
N SER A 31 -25.88 -6.59 6.83
CA SER A 31 -26.70 -7.16 5.75
C SER A 31 -28.11 -6.54 5.83
N ILE A 32 -28.76 -6.32 4.69
CA ILE A 32 -30.17 -5.94 4.64
C ILE A 32 -31.00 -7.19 4.99
N GLU A 33 -31.35 -7.33 6.27
CA GLU A 33 -32.13 -8.47 6.79
C GLU A 33 -33.64 -8.23 6.70
N GLY A 34 -34.44 -9.31 6.57
CA GLY A 34 -35.90 -9.26 6.54
C GLY A 34 -36.53 -8.80 5.21
N ASN A 35 -35.71 -8.46 4.21
CA ASN A 35 -36.15 -8.15 2.86
C ASN A 35 -36.01 -9.39 1.96
N VAL A 36 -37.09 -9.75 1.25
CA VAL A 36 -37.15 -10.93 0.37
C VAL A 36 -37.02 -10.57 -1.12
N LEU A 37 -36.72 -9.31 -1.43
CA LEU A 37 -36.50 -8.87 -2.80
C LEU A 37 -35.10 -9.28 -3.27
N ASP A 38 -35.01 -9.85 -4.48
CA ASP A 38 -33.76 -10.17 -5.17
C ASP A 38 -32.79 -8.97 -5.27
N THR A 39 -33.33 -7.74 -5.28
CA THR A 39 -32.51 -6.52 -5.22
C THR A 39 -31.77 -6.35 -3.90
N ALA A 40 -32.36 -6.76 -2.78
CA ALA A 40 -31.70 -6.72 -1.47
C ALA A 40 -30.55 -7.74 -1.42
N ASP A 41 -30.76 -8.95 -1.94
CA ASP A 41 -29.72 -9.97 -2.05
C ASP A 41 -28.55 -9.50 -2.92
N LYS A 42 -28.84 -8.89 -4.08
CA LYS A 42 -27.82 -8.31 -4.96
C LYS A 42 -27.03 -7.17 -4.31
N LEU A 43 -27.68 -6.34 -3.49
CA LEU A 43 -27.01 -5.27 -2.74
C LEU A 43 -26.08 -5.86 -1.66
N ASN A 44 -26.53 -6.89 -0.94
CA ASN A 44 -25.70 -7.61 0.02
C ASN A 44 -24.49 -8.29 -0.65
N GLU A 45 -24.69 -8.93 -1.80
CA GLU A 45 -23.61 -9.53 -2.59
C GLU A 45 -22.62 -8.48 -3.10
N LEU A 46 -23.12 -7.34 -3.60
CA LEU A 46 -22.28 -6.23 -4.06
C LEU A 46 -21.44 -5.67 -2.91
N ALA A 47 -22.05 -5.45 -1.73
CA ALA A 47 -21.34 -4.97 -0.56
C ALA A 47 -20.20 -5.93 -0.16
N SER A 48 -20.47 -7.24 -0.14
CA SER A 48 -19.45 -8.26 0.13
C SER A 48 -18.31 -8.27 -0.90
N LYS A 49 -18.63 -8.10 -2.19
CA LYS A 49 -17.62 -7.99 -3.25
C LYS A 49 -16.76 -6.74 -3.09
N LEU A 50 -17.37 -5.60 -2.74
CA LEU A 50 -16.63 -4.36 -2.49
C LEU A 50 -15.69 -4.47 -1.30
N ASP A 51 -16.14 -5.08 -0.20
CA ASP A 51 -15.30 -5.36 0.98
C ASP A 51 -14.11 -6.26 0.61
N THR A 52 -14.35 -7.29 -0.20
CA THR A 52 -13.31 -8.20 -0.69
C THR A 52 -12.29 -7.47 -1.57
N ILE A 53 -12.75 -6.69 -2.55
CA ILE A 53 -11.90 -5.90 -3.45
C ILE A 53 -11.05 -4.92 -2.64
N LEU A 54 -11.63 -4.24 -1.65
CA LEU A 54 -10.88 -3.30 -0.82
C LEU A 54 -9.79 -4.00 -0.01
N ALA A 55 -10.11 -5.15 0.60
CA ALA A 55 -9.14 -5.95 1.34
C ALA A 55 -7.99 -6.42 0.44
N SER A 56 -8.29 -6.91 -0.77
CA SER A 56 -7.27 -7.30 -1.74
C SER A 56 -6.41 -6.13 -2.19
N TYR A 57 -7.02 -4.98 -2.50
CA TYR A 57 -6.31 -3.77 -2.90
C TYR A 57 -5.32 -3.30 -1.82
N LYS A 58 -5.77 -3.26 -0.56
CA LYS A 58 -4.91 -2.93 0.58
C LYS A 58 -3.71 -3.86 0.68
N SER A 59 -3.94 -5.16 0.62
CA SER A 59 -2.88 -6.16 0.72
C SER A 59 -1.83 -6.00 -0.38
N VAL A 60 -2.25 -5.79 -1.63
CA VAL A 60 -1.33 -5.55 -2.75
C VAL A 60 -0.55 -4.25 -2.55
N LEU A 61 -1.23 -3.17 -2.14
CA LEU A 61 -0.57 -1.88 -1.96
C LEU A 61 0.44 -1.91 -0.80
N GLU A 62 0.12 -2.56 0.31
CA GLU A 62 1.04 -2.77 1.42
C GLU A 62 2.30 -3.53 1.00
N LYS A 63 2.13 -4.60 0.21
CA LYS A 63 3.26 -5.35 -0.34
C LYS A 63 4.13 -4.48 -1.24
N ASN A 64 3.51 -3.69 -2.12
CA ASN A 64 4.24 -2.78 -3.02
C ASN A 64 5.00 -1.69 -2.25
N LEU A 65 4.41 -1.12 -1.19
CA LEU A 65 5.07 -0.14 -0.34
C LEU A 65 6.29 -0.76 0.37
N GLU A 66 6.16 -1.97 0.91
CA GLU A 66 7.28 -2.65 1.56
C GLU A 66 8.39 -3.00 0.56
N SER A 67 8.05 -3.49 -0.63
CA SER A 67 9.05 -3.73 -1.68
C SER A 67 9.75 -2.45 -2.13
N THR A 68 9.02 -1.33 -2.22
CA THR A 68 9.61 -0.02 -2.56
C THR A 68 10.58 0.42 -1.46
N ARG A 69 10.18 0.30 -0.18
CA ARG A 69 11.04 0.62 0.97
C ARG A 69 12.33 -0.19 0.94
N GLN A 70 12.23 -1.50 0.72
CA GLN A 70 13.40 -2.39 0.62
C GLN A 70 14.33 -1.99 -0.52
N ALA A 71 13.79 -1.71 -1.71
CA ALA A 71 14.58 -1.27 -2.85
C ALA A 71 15.33 0.04 -2.55
N VAL A 72 14.66 1.00 -1.90
CA VAL A 72 15.25 2.29 -1.52
C VAL A 72 16.36 2.12 -0.49
N GLU A 73 16.19 1.26 0.52
CA GLU A 73 17.25 0.96 1.49
C GLU A 73 18.44 0.26 0.82
N SER A 74 18.20 -0.71 -0.07
CA SER A 74 19.29 -1.34 -0.84
C SER A 74 20.05 -0.35 -1.71
N MET A 75 19.38 0.64 -2.30
CA MET A 75 20.04 1.72 -3.04
C MET A 75 20.90 2.59 -2.11
N ARG A 76 20.39 2.94 -0.92
CA ARG A 76 21.13 3.72 0.07
C ARG A 76 22.40 3.00 0.55
N GLU A 77 22.30 1.70 0.80
CA GLU A 77 23.44 0.85 1.18
C GLU A 77 24.49 0.76 0.07
N ALA A 78 24.04 0.62 -1.19
CA ALA A 78 24.92 0.61 -2.35
C ALA A 78 25.66 1.95 -2.51
N ASP A 79 24.97 3.08 -2.41
CA ASP A 79 25.56 4.42 -2.45
C ASP A 79 26.60 4.63 -1.34
N ALA A 80 26.28 4.21 -0.11
CA ALA A 80 27.19 4.29 1.03
C ALA A 80 28.45 3.44 0.82
N THR A 81 28.30 2.24 0.25
CA THR A 81 29.42 1.35 -0.05
C THR A 81 30.34 1.94 -1.11
N ILE A 82 29.78 2.51 -2.18
CA ILE A 82 30.55 3.17 -3.24
C ILE A 82 31.30 4.38 -2.68
N ALA A 83 30.61 5.24 -1.91
CA ALA A 83 31.23 6.42 -1.30
C ALA A 83 32.39 6.07 -0.36
N GLY A 84 32.21 5.05 0.50
CA GLY A 84 33.27 4.55 1.38
C GLY A 84 34.43 3.90 0.65
N GLY A 85 34.18 3.26 -0.50
CA GLY A 85 35.21 2.71 -1.39
C GLY A 85 36.01 3.80 -2.12
N MET A 86 35.37 4.92 -2.48
CA MET A 86 36.04 6.07 -3.10
C MET A 86 36.93 6.84 -2.11
N GLN A 87 36.59 6.90 -0.81
CA GLN A 87 37.43 7.55 0.22
C GLN A 87 38.73 6.80 0.56
N ARG A 88 38.86 5.51 0.17
CA ARG A 88 40.05 4.68 0.46
C ARG A 88 41.04 4.59 -0.70
N LYS A 89 40.78 5.26 -1.83
CA LYS A 89 41.71 5.41 -2.96
C LYS A 89 42.23 6.84 -3.01
#